data_AF-A0A401TD55-F1
#
_entry.id   AF-A0A401TD55-F1
#
_cell.length_a   1.000
_cell.length_b   1.000
_cell.length_c   1.000
_cell.angle_alpha   90.00
_cell.angle_beta   90.00
_cell.angle_gamma   90.00
#
_symmetry.space_group_name_H-M   'P 1'
#
loop_
_entity.id
_entity.type
_entity.pdbx_description
1 polymer ?
#
loop_
_entity_poly.entity_id
_entity_poly.type
_entity_poly.pdbx_seq_one_letter_code
_entity_poly.pdbx_strand_id
1 'polypeptide(L)'
;MNQAVSSSANLELHHNFRWVLCANHTEPVKGFLGRYLRRKLIETEIDRNMRNSDLLKIIDWIPKVWQHLNGFLETHSSSDVTIGPRLFLSCPLDVDGSRVWFTDLWNYSLIPYLLEAVREGLQ
;
A
#
# COMPACT_ATOMS: atom_id res chain seq x y z
N MET A 1 -28.61 -1.71 -4.40
CA MET A 1 -27.49 -2.22 -3.58
C MET A 1 -26.24 -1.40 -3.92
N ASN A 2 -25.74 -0.67 -2.93
CA ASN A 2 -24.41 -0.07 -2.78
C ASN A 2 -23.88 0.92 -3.84
N GLN A 3 -24.25 2.20 -3.67
CA GLN A 3 -23.30 3.30 -3.87
C GLN A 3 -23.01 3.92 -2.50
N ALA A 4 -22.05 3.37 -1.77
CA ALA A 4 -21.39 4.11 -0.71
C ALA A 4 -20.41 5.08 -1.38
N VAL A 5 -20.95 6.15 -1.98
CA VAL A 5 -20.17 7.35 -2.27
C VAL A 5 -19.79 7.89 -0.91
N SER A 6 -18.49 7.83 -0.59
CA SER A 6 -17.93 8.49 0.59
C SER A 6 -18.40 9.94 0.57
N SER A 7 -19.36 10.26 1.43
CA SER A 7 -19.91 11.60 1.57
C SER A 7 -18.77 12.49 2.05
N SER A 8 -18.14 13.20 1.11
CA SER A 8 -17.34 14.38 1.43
C SER A 8 -18.24 15.27 2.29
N ALA A 9 -17.84 15.56 3.53
CA ALA A 9 -18.54 16.53 4.36
C ALA A 9 -18.78 17.78 3.50
N ASN A 10 -20.05 18.15 3.33
CA ASN A 10 -20.49 19.24 2.45
C ASN A 10 -19.78 20.55 2.83
N LEU A 11 -18.63 20.80 2.21
CA LEU A 11 -17.96 22.09 2.15
C LEU A 11 -18.28 22.69 0.78
N GLU A 12 -19.57 22.97 0.56
CA GLU A 12 -20.05 23.75 -0.60
C GLU A 12 -19.59 25.20 -0.46
N LEU A 13 -18.31 25.46 -0.70
CA LEU A 13 -17.75 26.82 -0.74
C LEU A 13 -17.70 27.40 -2.17
N HIS A 14 -18.02 26.62 -3.21
CA HIS A 14 -18.24 27.15 -4.57
C HIS A 14 -18.89 26.08 -5.46
N HIS A 15 -19.85 26.46 -6.33
CA HIS A 15 -20.58 25.54 -7.22
C HIS A 15 -19.69 24.77 -8.24
N ASN A 16 -18.42 25.18 -8.36
CA ASN A 16 -17.43 24.57 -9.26
C ASN A 16 -16.31 23.82 -8.52
N PHE A 17 -16.36 23.72 -7.20
CA PHE A 17 -15.32 23.04 -6.42
C PHE A 17 -15.85 21.74 -5.85
N ARG A 18 -15.16 20.63 -6.14
CA ARG A 18 -15.44 19.31 -5.55
C ARG A 18 -14.22 18.81 -4.81
N TRP A 19 -14.38 18.56 -3.52
CA TRP A 19 -13.41 17.83 -2.72
C TRP A 19 -13.56 16.34 -2.96
N VAL A 20 -12.46 15.66 -3.26
CA VAL A 20 -12.40 14.20 -3.30
C VAL A 20 -11.50 13.74 -2.17
N LEU A 21 -12.09 13.10 -1.18
CA LEU A 21 -11.34 12.49 -0.09
C LEU A 21 -10.77 11.14 -0.55
N CYS A 22 -9.44 11.02 -0.52
CA CYS A 22 -8.73 9.79 -0.85
C CYS A 22 -8.22 9.15 0.44
N ALA A 23 -9.12 8.52 1.22
CA ALA A 23 -8.72 7.84 2.45
C ALA A 23 -7.95 6.55 2.15
N ASN A 24 -6.99 6.19 3.01
CA ASN A 24 -6.10 5.04 2.80
C ASN A 24 -6.87 3.71 2.67
N HIS A 25 -8.01 3.59 3.33
CA HIS A 25 -8.86 2.40 3.35
C HIS A 25 -9.96 2.40 2.27
N THR A 26 -10.05 3.43 1.43
CA THR A 26 -11.05 3.50 0.35
C THR A 26 -10.40 3.33 -1.03
N GLU A 27 -11.15 2.80 -1.99
CA GLU A 27 -10.73 2.92 -3.39
C GLU A 27 -10.71 4.42 -3.79
N PRO A 28 -9.78 4.83 -4.66
CA PRO A 28 -8.80 4.01 -5.36
C PRO A 28 -7.53 3.70 -4.55
N VAL A 29 -7.32 4.33 -3.39
CA VAL A 29 -6.04 4.26 -2.65
C VAL A 29 -5.75 2.83 -2.17
N LYS A 30 -6.76 2.15 -1.60
CA LYS A 30 -6.63 0.79 -1.07
C LYS A 30 -6.08 -0.22 -2.08
N GLY A 31 -6.51 -0.13 -3.35
CA GLY A 31 -6.09 -1.03 -4.42
C GLY A 31 -4.88 -0.54 -5.23
N PHE A 32 -4.35 0.66 -4.95
CA PHE A 32 -3.32 1.29 -5.76
C PHE A 32 -2.05 0.44 -5.87
N LEU A 33 -1.49 -0.02 -4.75
CA LEU A 33 -0.23 -0.78 -4.73
C LEU A 33 -0.33 -2.07 -5.56
N GLY A 34 -1.42 -2.82 -5.40
CA GLY A 34 -1.65 -4.03 -6.16
C GLY A 34 -1.78 -3.78 -7.67
N ARG A 35 -2.52 -2.73 -8.07
CA ARG A 35 -2.63 -2.35 -9.49
C ARG A 35 -1.29 -1.91 -10.07
N TYR A 36 -0.52 -1.12 -9.33
CA TYR A 36 0.79 -0.66 -9.76
C TYR A 36 1.75 -1.83 -9.99
N LEU A 37 1.91 -2.71 -9.00
CA LEU A 37 2.85 -3.82 -9.08
C LEU A 37 2.45 -4.85 -10.15
N ARG A 38 1.16 -5.16 -10.29
CA ARG A 38 0.66 -6.03 -11.37
C ARG A 38 0.90 -5.44 -12.75
N ARG A 39 0.65 -4.14 -12.93
CA ARG A 39 0.95 -3.46 -14.20
C ARG A 39 2.44 -3.55 -14.53
N LYS A 40 3.31 -3.25 -13.56
CA LYS A 40 4.77 -3.32 -13.71
C LYS A 40 5.24 -4.73 -14.09
N LEU A 41 4.65 -5.76 -13.46
CA LEU A 41 4.91 -7.17 -13.80
C LEU A 41 4.51 -7.47 -15.25
N ILE A 42 3.28 -7.13 -15.65
CA ILE A 42 2.77 -7.39 -17.01
C ILE A 42 3.64 -6.70 -18.06
N GLU A 43 4.00 -5.43 -17.86
CA GLU A 43 4.88 -4.69 -18.78
C GLU A 43 6.23 -5.42 -18.95
N THR A 44 6.80 -5.92 -17.85
CA THR A 44 8.09 -6.64 -17.88
C THR A 44 7.98 -8.04 -18.50
N GLU A 45 6.90 -8.76 -18.25
CA GLU A 45 6.66 -10.08 -18.86
C GLU A 45 6.48 -9.97 -20.38
N ILE A 46 5.84 -8.90 -20.86
CA ILE A 46 5.72 -8.58 -22.29
C ILE A 46 7.10 -8.29 -22.87
N ASP A 47 7.86 -7.39 -22.24
CA ASP A 47 9.19 -6.99 -22.74
C ASP A 47 10.18 -8.16 -22.78
N ARG A 48 10.11 -9.07 -21.80
CA ARG A 48 10.99 -10.25 -21.72
C ARG A 48 10.44 -11.47 -22.46
N ASN A 49 9.19 -11.43 -22.92
CA ASN A 49 8.43 -12.56 -23.45
C ASN A 49 8.51 -13.82 -22.55
N MET A 50 8.46 -13.61 -21.23
CA MET A 50 8.62 -14.67 -20.22
C MET A 50 7.69 -14.39 -19.05
N ARG A 51 7.03 -15.44 -18.56
CA ARG A 51 6.20 -15.37 -17.35
C ARG A 51 6.91 -16.00 -16.17
N ASN A 52 6.72 -15.43 -14.98
CA ASN A 52 7.29 -15.98 -13.74
C ASN A 52 6.19 -16.09 -12.67
N SER A 53 5.74 -17.32 -12.42
CA SER A 53 4.68 -17.61 -11.46
C SER A 53 5.09 -17.35 -10.00
N ASP A 54 6.37 -17.48 -9.67
CA ASP A 54 6.87 -17.16 -8.32
C ASP A 54 6.92 -15.65 -8.10
N LEU A 55 7.29 -14.89 -9.13
CA LEU A 55 7.22 -13.43 -9.07
C LEU A 55 5.77 -12.95 -8.92
N LEU A 56 4.80 -13.59 -9.60
CA LEU A 56 3.38 -13.29 -9.42
C LEU A 56 2.94 -13.47 -7.96
N LYS A 57 3.37 -14.56 -7.29
CA LYS A 57 3.06 -14.78 -5.86
C LYS A 57 3.60 -13.65 -4.99
N ILE A 58 4.84 -13.19 -5.25
CA ILE A 58 5.45 -12.07 -4.52
C ILE A 58 4.64 -10.80 -4.74
N ILE A 59 4.32 -10.48 -6.00
CA ILE A 59 3.56 -9.28 -6.39
C ILE A 59 2.15 -9.27 -5.79
N ASP A 60 1.50 -10.42 -5.67
CA ASP A 60 0.20 -10.55 -5.00
C ASP A 60 0.30 -10.52 -3.47
N TRP A 61 1.45 -10.88 -2.91
CA TRP A 61 1.69 -10.90 -1.47
C TRP A 61 2.02 -9.51 -0.91
N ILE A 62 2.84 -8.72 -1.61
CA ILE A 62 3.29 -7.38 -1.15
C ILE A 62 2.12 -6.46 -0.73
N PRO A 63 1.03 -6.30 -1.50
CA PRO A 63 -0.11 -5.48 -1.10
C PRO A 63 -0.79 -6.00 0.17
N LYS A 64 -0.82 -7.31 0.39
CA LYS A 64 -1.45 -7.93 1.58
C LYS A 64 -0.64 -7.63 2.83
N VAL A 65 0.70 -7.70 2.75
CA VAL A 65 1.59 -7.31 3.85
C VAL A 65 1.39 -5.86 4.21
N TRP A 66 1.42 -4.97 3.21
CA TRP A 66 1.19 -3.55 3.41
C TRP A 66 -0.15 -3.27 4.09
N GLN A 67 -1.22 -3.92 3.65
CA GLN A 67 -2.54 -3.81 4.28
C GLN A 67 -2.56 -4.35 5.72
N HIS A 68 -1.87 -5.47 5.98
CA HIS A 68 -1.80 -6.06 7.32
C HIS A 68 -1.04 -5.15 8.29
N LEU A 69 0.06 -4.54 7.85
CA LEU A 69 0.82 -3.57 8.64
C LEU A 69 -0.01 -2.33 8.97
N ASN A 70 -0.75 -1.79 7.99
CA ASN A 70 -1.61 -0.65 8.24
C ASN A 70 -2.79 -1.00 9.16
N GLY A 71 -3.39 -2.18 9.02
CA GLY A 71 -4.43 -2.63 9.95
C GLY A 71 -3.90 -2.81 11.38
N PHE A 72 -2.67 -3.29 11.54
CA PHE A 72 -2.00 -3.36 12.84
C PHE A 72 -1.81 -1.97 13.45
N LEU A 73 -1.31 -1.00 12.68
CA LEU A 73 -1.10 0.38 13.12
C LEU A 73 -2.41 1.07 13.50
N GLU A 74 -3.45 0.93 12.68
CA GLU A 74 -4.79 1.48 12.97
C GLU A 74 -5.42 0.89 14.24
N THR A 75 -5.03 -0.32 14.63
CA THR A 75 -5.52 -0.98 15.85
C THR A 75 -4.83 -0.47 17.12
N HIS A 76 -3.56 -0.05 17.02
CA HIS A 76 -2.71 0.27 18.16
C HIS A 76 -2.31 1.76 18.23
N SER A 77 -2.63 2.55 17.22
CA SER A 77 -2.23 3.95 17.05
C SER A 77 -3.26 4.72 16.19
N SER A 78 -3.07 6.04 15.99
CA SER A 78 -3.93 6.85 15.09
C SER A 78 -3.82 6.41 13.62
N SER A 79 -4.88 6.64 12.82
CA SER A 79 -4.84 6.43 11.36
C SER A 79 -3.78 7.30 10.64
N ASP A 80 -3.34 8.38 11.28
CA ASP A 80 -2.34 9.31 10.73
C ASP A 80 -0.92 8.71 10.68
N VAL A 81 -0.67 7.59 11.39
CA VAL A 81 0.63 6.89 11.39
C VAL A 81 0.66 5.71 10.43
N THR A 82 -0.29 5.60 9.50
CA THR A 82 -0.27 4.53 8.51
C THR A 82 0.86 4.69 7.50
N ILE A 83 1.37 3.56 7.02
CA ILE A 83 2.46 3.52 6.05
C ILE A 83 1.89 3.73 4.65
N GLY A 84 2.41 4.71 3.91
CA GLY A 84 2.07 4.93 2.52
C GLY A 84 2.64 3.85 1.58
N PRO A 85 2.01 3.60 0.42
CA PRO A 85 2.45 2.54 -0.51
C PRO A 85 3.82 2.80 -1.14
N ARG A 86 4.35 4.03 -1.03
CA ARG A 86 5.62 4.47 -1.61
C ARG A 86 6.79 3.55 -1.27
N LEU A 87 6.85 3.05 -0.03
CA LEU A 87 7.91 2.14 0.41
C LEU A 87 7.94 0.83 -0.39
N PHE A 88 6.80 0.41 -0.92
CA PHE A 88 6.65 -0.88 -1.61
C PHE A 88 6.73 -0.77 -3.15
N LEU A 89 6.68 0.44 -3.72
CA LEU A 89 6.70 0.64 -5.18
C LEU A 89 8.04 0.23 -5.82
N SER A 90 9.13 0.25 -5.04
CA SER A 90 10.46 -0.15 -5.48
C SER A 90 10.68 -1.66 -5.51
N CYS A 91 9.66 -2.48 -5.21
CA CYS A 91 9.77 -3.94 -5.25
C CYS A 91 10.44 -4.39 -6.57
N PRO A 92 11.57 -5.13 -6.50
CA PRO A 92 12.24 -5.70 -7.66
C PRO A 92 11.34 -6.63 -8.47
N LEU A 93 11.64 -6.79 -9.77
CA LEU A 93 11.00 -7.77 -10.65
C LEU A 93 11.93 -8.96 -10.88
N ASP A 94 12.37 -9.51 -9.76
CA ASP A 94 13.25 -10.65 -9.61
C ASP A 94 12.98 -11.28 -8.24
N VAL A 95 13.05 -12.60 -8.14
CA VAL A 95 12.70 -13.33 -6.92
C VAL A 95 13.74 -13.09 -5.83
N ASP A 96 15.02 -13.23 -6.15
CA ASP A 96 16.10 -13.10 -5.17
C ASP A 96 16.26 -11.65 -4.71
N GLY A 97 16.23 -10.71 -5.65
CA GLY A 97 16.24 -9.28 -5.40
C GLY A 97 15.07 -8.85 -4.53
N SER A 98 13.86 -9.36 -4.77
CA SER A 98 12.70 -9.06 -3.92
C SER A 98 12.87 -9.55 -2.49
N ARG A 99 13.51 -10.72 -2.31
CA ARG A 99 13.78 -11.28 -0.97
C ARG A 99 14.78 -10.42 -0.20
N VAL A 100 15.90 -10.06 -0.82
CA VAL A 100 16.91 -9.19 -0.20
C VAL A 100 16.31 -7.83 0.11
N TRP A 101 15.68 -7.20 -0.88
CA TRP A 101 15.03 -5.89 -0.73
C TRP A 101 14.00 -5.89 0.40
N PHE A 102 13.13 -6.90 0.48
CA PHE A 102 12.11 -6.95 1.52
C PHE A 102 12.73 -7.16 2.90
N THR A 103 13.79 -7.97 3.00
CA THR A 103 14.52 -8.18 4.26
C THR A 103 15.12 -6.87 4.78
N ASP A 104 15.74 -6.08 3.90
CA ASP A 104 16.30 -4.78 4.26
C ASP A 104 15.22 -3.77 4.63
N LEU A 105 14.17 -3.67 3.82
CA LEU A 105 13.00 -2.82 4.10
C LEU A 105 12.39 -3.17 5.48
N TRP A 106 12.24 -4.47 5.75
CA TRP A 106 11.69 -4.96 7.00
C TRP A 106 12.55 -4.57 8.20
N ASN A 107 13.84 -4.88 8.16
CA ASN A 107 14.74 -4.71 9.29
C ASN A 107 15.07 -3.24 9.57
N TYR A 108 15.25 -2.43 8.52
CA TYR A 108 15.77 -1.07 8.67
C TYR A 108 14.70 0.01 8.60
N SER A 109 13.50 -0.29 8.08
CA SER A 109 12.42 0.70 7.97
C SER A 109 11.14 0.27 8.68
N LEU A 110 10.62 -0.94 8.42
CA LEU A 110 9.32 -1.34 8.92
C LEU A 110 9.34 -1.68 10.42
N ILE A 111 10.24 -2.56 10.88
CA ILE A 111 10.32 -2.91 12.31
C ILE A 111 10.52 -1.65 13.17
N PRO A 112 11.52 -0.78 12.92
CA PRO A 112 11.76 0.37 13.77
C PRO A 112 10.55 1.31 13.83
N TYR A 113 9.89 1.54 12.70
CA TYR A 113 8.69 2.38 12.63
C TYR A 113 7.52 1.78 13.42
N LEU A 114 7.26 0.49 13.25
CA LEU A 114 6.16 -0.20 13.96
C LEU A 114 6.37 -0.17 15.47
N LEU A 115 7.60 -0.42 15.94
CA LEU A 115 7.91 -0.37 17.37
C LEU A 115 7.69 1.03 17.95
N GLU A 116 8.12 2.06 17.24
CA GLU A 116 7.96 3.44 17.68
C GLU A 116 6.48 3.88 17.69
N ALA A 117 5.75 3.58 16.62
CA ALA A 117 4.32 3.92 16.52
C ALA A 117 3.48 3.26 17.62
N VAL A 118 3.76 1.99 17.95
CA VAL A 118 3.09 1.29 19.05
C VAL A 118 3.48 1.89 20.40
N ARG A 119 4.75 2.24 20.59
CA ARG A 119 5.22 2.87 21.83
C ARG A 119 4.53 4.21 22.07
N GLU A 120 4.41 5.04 21.05
CA GLU A 120 3.69 6.32 21.13
C GLU A 120 2.18 6.13 21.31
N GLY A 121 1.58 5.12 20.68
CA GLY A 121 0.14 4.82 20.81
C GLY A 121 -0.29 4.31 22.18
N LEU A 122 0.65 3.85 23.02
CA LEU A 122 0.40 3.41 24.40
C LEU A 122 0.49 4.56 25.42
N GLN A 123 0.97 5.74 25.04
CA GLN A 123 1.12 6.91 25.91
C GLN A 123 -0.14 7.77 25.92
#